data_AF-A0A0K9PMT5-F1
#
_entry.id   AF-A0A0K9PMT5-F1
#
_cell.length_a   1.000
_cell.length_b   1.000
_cell.length_c   1.000
_cell.angle_alpha   90.00
_cell.angle_beta   90.00
_cell.angle_gamma   90.00
#
_symmetry.space_group_name_H-M   'P 1'
#
loop_
_entity.id
_entity.type
_entity.pdbx_description
1 polymer ?
#
loop_
_entity_poly.entity_id
_entity_poly.type
_entity_poly.pdbx_seq_one_letter_code
_entity_poly.pdbx_strand_id
1 'polypeptide(L)'
;MPQTSSGRKQHSGGGGDHSDATTAQKSLQQRSRIIRLPDESDKKSQSKRLKDVEISVPIVYGTIAFWLGKKASEYNSHKWTVYVRGATNEDLGAVVKRVVFQLHPSFNNPTRVAESAPFELSESGWGEFEIVISLHFHSDVCDKQVDLYHHLKLYPEDDTGHQSIKKPVVIESYDEIVFFDPSEACFARLQNHPAVNFAKLPNGLSISPAVFIENVSEKRGDTKDHPLSQWFLNFSEADELLKLAAARQQVQSHIIRVRRQLSLMDGPPQ
;
A
#
# COMPACT_ATOMS: atom_id res chain seq x y z
N MET A 1 45.71 7.95 -56.53
CA MET A 1 46.93 7.10 -56.58
C MET A 1 47.76 7.39 -55.33
N PRO A 2 48.46 6.41 -54.74
CA PRO A 2 48.08 5.00 -54.59
C PRO A 2 48.44 4.46 -53.15
N GLN A 3 47.66 3.50 -52.59
CA GLN A 3 48.06 2.13 -52.14
C GLN A 3 48.24 1.96 -50.60
N THR A 4 47.29 1.34 -49.86
CA THR A 4 47.01 -0.11 -49.58
C THR A 4 47.86 -0.70 -48.44
N SER A 5 47.24 -1.12 -47.31
CA SER A 5 46.80 -2.49 -46.90
C SER A 5 47.96 -3.35 -46.35
N SER A 6 47.90 -4.23 -45.36
CA SER A 6 46.92 -5.09 -44.65
C SER A 6 47.62 -5.57 -43.34
N GLY A 7 47.06 -6.17 -42.28
CA GLY A 7 45.75 -6.70 -41.90
C GLY A 7 45.92 -7.67 -40.70
N ARG A 8 44.77 -8.12 -40.14
CA ARG A 8 44.50 -9.42 -39.44
C ARG A 8 44.36 -9.45 -37.89
N LYS A 9 43.08 -9.65 -37.47
CA LYS A 9 42.46 -10.64 -36.53
C LYS A 9 43.20 -11.01 -35.22
N GLN A 10 42.59 -11.43 -34.10
CA GLN A 10 41.24 -11.63 -33.55
C GLN A 10 41.48 -12.16 -32.11
N HIS A 11 40.44 -12.10 -31.28
CA HIS A 11 40.09 -13.06 -30.22
C HIS A 11 40.66 -12.94 -28.77
N SER A 12 39.67 -12.85 -27.87
CA SER A 12 39.54 -13.50 -26.56
C SER A 12 40.52 -13.17 -25.44
N GLY A 13 40.15 -12.18 -24.62
CA GLY A 13 40.50 -12.17 -23.20
C GLY A 13 39.41 -12.90 -22.41
N GLY A 14 39.77 -14.03 -21.80
CA GLY A 14 38.88 -14.82 -20.95
C GLY A 14 39.45 -14.95 -19.54
N GLY A 15 38.55 -14.90 -18.56
CA GLY A 15 38.60 -15.73 -17.35
C GLY A 15 39.36 -15.16 -16.15
N GLY A 16 38.72 -14.25 -15.41
CA GLY A 16 39.02 -13.97 -14.01
C GLY A 16 37.72 -13.95 -13.24
N ASP A 17 37.27 -15.12 -12.79
CA ASP A 17 36.00 -15.33 -12.10
C ASP A 17 36.28 -15.51 -10.61
N HIS A 18 35.92 -14.52 -9.78
CA HIS A 18 35.67 -14.71 -8.35
C HIS A 18 34.88 -13.55 -7.75
N SER A 19 33.90 -13.93 -6.94
CA SER A 19 33.10 -13.16 -5.97
C SER A 19 31.85 -12.43 -6.48
N ASP A 20 30.82 -13.21 -6.82
CA ASP A 20 29.45 -12.71 -6.82
C ASP A 20 28.92 -12.74 -5.37
N ALA A 21 29.01 -11.59 -4.70
CA ALA A 21 28.41 -11.36 -3.40
C ALA A 21 27.00 -10.80 -3.61
N THR A 22 26.03 -11.66 -3.33
CA THR A 22 24.59 -11.43 -3.29
C THR A 22 24.22 -10.11 -2.61
N THR A 23 23.83 -9.08 -3.37
CA THR A 23 23.13 -7.92 -2.82
C THR A 23 21.63 -8.21 -2.82
N ALA A 24 21.18 -8.90 -1.78
CA ALA A 24 19.77 -8.98 -1.43
C ALA A 24 19.39 -7.72 -0.65
N GLN A 25 18.87 -6.69 -1.33
CA GLN A 25 18.20 -5.59 -0.66
C GLN A 25 16.71 -5.92 -0.47
N LYS A 26 16.42 -6.36 0.77
CA LYS A 26 15.09 -6.38 1.37
C LYS A 26 14.61 -4.95 1.67
N SER A 27 13.35 -4.66 1.37
CA SER A 27 12.44 -3.73 2.09
C SER A 27 11.11 -3.73 1.30
N LEU A 28 9.94 -4.00 1.87
CA LEU A 28 9.32 -3.23 2.95
C LEU A 28 8.67 -4.13 4.00
N GLN A 29 8.97 -3.79 5.24
CA GLN A 29 8.40 -4.34 6.45
C GLN A 29 6.92 -3.97 6.53
N GLN A 30 6.08 -4.94 6.90
CA GLN A 30 4.80 -4.71 7.56
C GLN A 30 5.07 -3.95 8.86
N ARG A 31 5.00 -2.62 8.82
CA ARG A 31 4.98 -1.78 10.02
C ARG A 31 3.53 -1.54 10.35
N SER A 32 2.96 -2.34 11.23
CA SER A 32 1.79 -1.88 12.00
C SER A 32 2.21 -0.61 12.73
N ARG A 33 1.62 0.53 12.37
CA ARG A 33 1.86 1.79 13.08
C ARG A 33 1.13 1.72 14.41
N ILE A 34 1.79 1.14 15.42
CA ILE A 34 1.27 1.13 16.79
C ILE A 34 1.29 2.56 17.32
N ILE A 35 0.13 3.19 17.39
CA ILE A 35 -0.04 4.45 18.13
C ILE A 35 -0.06 4.10 19.62
N ARG A 36 1.11 4.10 20.27
CA ARG A 36 1.17 4.15 21.75
C ARG A 36 0.99 5.60 22.19
N LEU A 37 -0.17 5.91 22.75
CA LEU A 37 -0.46 7.24 23.31
C LEU A 37 0.25 7.37 24.68
N PRO A 38 0.99 8.46 24.95
CA PRO A 38 1.34 8.84 26.32
C PRO A 38 0.09 9.38 27.00
N ASP A 39 -0.15 8.92 28.23
CA ASP A 39 -1.19 9.37 29.12
C ASP A 39 -0.78 10.74 29.68
N GLU A 40 -1.48 11.82 29.32
CA GLU A 40 -1.45 13.07 30.10
C GLU A 40 -2.73 13.88 29.91
N SER A 41 -3.09 14.53 31.01
CA SER A 41 -4.39 14.95 31.49
C SER A 41 -5.07 16.16 30.81
N ASP A 42 -6.43 16.14 30.88
CA ASP A 42 -7.39 17.25 31.06
C ASP A 42 -8.11 17.94 29.86
N LYS A 43 -9.33 17.47 29.56
CA LYS A 43 -10.67 18.08 29.88
C LYS A 43 -11.75 18.01 28.77
N LYS A 44 -12.86 17.34 29.16
CA LYS A 44 -14.27 17.42 28.68
C LYS A 44 -14.68 16.63 27.42
N SER A 45 -14.66 15.31 27.54
CA SER A 45 -15.84 14.46 27.23
C SER A 45 -15.64 13.11 27.93
N GLN A 46 -16.28 12.89 29.08
CA GLN A 46 -16.32 11.56 29.70
C GLN A 46 -17.34 10.69 28.94
N SER A 47 -17.05 10.36 27.69
CA SER A 47 -17.65 9.17 27.08
C SER A 47 -16.97 7.96 27.70
N LYS A 48 -17.73 7.04 28.29
CA LYS A 48 -17.21 5.74 28.73
C LYS A 48 -16.45 5.10 27.57
N ARG A 49 -15.19 4.74 27.81
CA ARG A 49 -14.32 4.06 26.85
C ARG A 49 -14.30 2.57 27.19
N LEU A 50 -14.36 1.73 26.18
CA LEU A 50 -14.39 0.28 26.34
C LEU A 50 -12.96 -0.22 26.51
N LYS A 51 -12.59 -0.61 27.72
CA LYS A 51 -11.24 -1.14 28.00
C LYS A 51 -10.98 -2.47 27.32
N ASP A 52 -9.74 -2.70 26.91
CA ASP A 52 -9.25 -3.94 26.29
C ASP A 52 -9.91 -4.28 24.95
N VAL A 53 -10.50 -3.27 24.29
CA VAL A 53 -11.05 -3.39 22.94
C VAL A 53 -10.13 -2.67 21.96
N GLU A 54 -9.76 -3.37 20.88
CA GLU A 54 -8.95 -2.85 19.80
C GLU A 54 -9.77 -2.84 18.51
N ILE A 55 -9.80 -1.68 17.86
CA ILE A 55 -10.43 -1.50 16.54
C ILE A 55 -9.31 -1.34 15.53
N SER A 56 -9.29 -2.17 14.49
CA SER A 56 -8.35 -2.03 13.39
C SER A 56 -9.06 -1.76 12.07
N VAL A 57 -8.48 -0.87 11.27
CA VAL A 57 -9.04 -0.39 10.01
C VAL A 57 -7.99 -0.58 8.91
N PRO A 58 -8.10 -1.66 8.12
CA PRO A 58 -7.25 -1.93 6.97
C PRO A 58 -7.45 -0.88 5.87
N ILE A 59 -6.37 -0.17 5.51
CA ILE A 59 -6.38 0.84 4.46
C ILE A 59 -5.34 0.54 3.40
N VAL A 60 -5.60 1.07 2.21
CA VAL A 60 -4.63 1.16 1.13
C VAL A 60 -4.56 2.60 0.68
N TYR A 61 -3.34 3.12 0.54
CA TYR A 61 -3.08 4.44 0.00
C TYR A 61 -2.06 4.35 -1.11
N GLY A 62 -2.15 5.25 -2.09
CA GLY A 62 -1.24 5.20 -3.21
C GLY A 62 -1.60 6.15 -4.33
N THR A 63 -0.96 5.91 -5.48
CA THR A 63 -1.15 6.69 -6.70
C THR A 63 -1.26 5.79 -7.92
N ILE A 64 -2.10 6.21 -8.85
CA ILE A 64 -2.14 5.70 -10.23
C ILE A 64 -1.76 6.84 -11.18
N ALA A 65 -0.80 6.61 -12.06
CA ALA A 65 -0.34 7.59 -13.05
C ALA A 65 -0.48 7.06 -14.48
N PHE A 66 -1.10 7.87 -15.34
CA PHE A 66 -1.27 7.61 -16.77
C PHE A 66 -0.40 8.56 -17.58
N TRP A 67 0.45 8.00 -18.45
CA TRP A 67 1.18 8.79 -19.43
C TRP A 67 0.23 9.37 -20.49
N LEU A 68 0.35 10.67 -20.77
CA LEU A 68 -0.53 11.39 -21.70
C LEU A 68 -0.19 11.18 -23.18
N GLY A 69 0.94 10.53 -23.50
CA GLY A 69 1.29 10.21 -24.87
C GLY A 69 1.48 11.46 -25.73
N LYS A 70 0.82 11.48 -26.90
CA LYS A 70 0.82 12.63 -27.81
C LYS A 70 0.21 13.90 -27.21
N LYS A 71 -0.56 13.79 -26.12
CA LYS A 71 -1.15 14.94 -25.40
C LYS A 71 -0.23 15.47 -24.30
N ALA A 72 0.91 14.82 -24.06
CA ALA A 72 1.88 15.29 -23.10
C ALA A 72 2.47 16.63 -23.55
N SER A 73 2.72 17.50 -22.57
CA SER A 73 3.50 18.73 -22.72
C SER A 73 4.65 18.70 -21.72
N GLU A 74 5.57 19.66 -21.83
CA GLU A 74 6.69 19.82 -20.91
C GLU A 74 6.24 19.91 -19.44
N TYR A 75 5.13 20.61 -19.18
CA TYR A 75 4.61 20.82 -17.83
C TYR A 75 3.54 19.80 -17.41
N ASN A 76 3.02 19.01 -18.35
CA ASN A 76 1.98 18.02 -18.08
C ASN A 76 2.28 16.78 -18.91
N SER A 77 3.11 15.89 -18.38
CA SER A 77 3.45 14.64 -19.07
C SER A 77 2.57 13.47 -18.62
N HIS A 78 2.09 13.51 -17.37
CA HIS A 78 1.25 12.48 -16.77
C HIS A 78 0.01 13.11 -16.14
N LYS A 79 -1.08 12.34 -16.13
CA LYS A 79 -2.21 12.56 -15.23
C LYS A 79 -2.14 11.50 -14.15
N TRP A 80 -2.17 11.91 -12.89
CA TRP A 80 -2.08 11.00 -11.76
C TRP A 80 -3.20 11.26 -10.77
N THR A 81 -3.59 10.21 -10.06
CA THR A 81 -4.61 10.23 -9.01
C THR A 81 -4.00 9.65 -7.75
N VAL A 82 -3.97 10.43 -6.68
CA VAL A 82 -3.63 9.97 -5.32
C VAL A 82 -4.93 9.65 -4.58
N TYR A 83 -4.94 8.60 -3.78
CA TYR A 83 -6.15 8.17 -3.08
C TYR A 83 -5.86 7.39 -1.79
N VAL A 84 -6.89 7.29 -0.95
CA VAL A 84 -6.97 6.41 0.20
C VAL A 84 -8.28 5.63 0.12
N ARG A 85 -8.19 4.31 0.26
CA ARG A 85 -9.33 3.37 0.16
C ARG A 85 -9.28 2.32 1.26
N GLY A 86 -10.40 1.68 1.56
CA GLY A 86 -10.40 0.47 2.38
C GLY A 86 -9.68 -0.66 1.63
N ALA A 87 -9.02 -1.56 2.35
CA ALA A 87 -8.31 -2.69 1.72
C ALA A 87 -9.26 -3.57 0.88
N THR A 88 -10.51 -3.69 1.31
CA THR A 88 -11.63 -4.38 0.64
C THR A 88 -12.50 -3.46 -0.23
N ASN A 89 -12.06 -2.21 -0.46
CA ASN A 89 -12.80 -1.15 -1.15
C ASN A 89 -14.13 -0.74 -0.49
N GLU A 90 -14.29 -1.04 0.80
CA GLU A 90 -15.41 -0.54 1.61
C GLU A 90 -15.26 0.96 1.88
N ASP A 91 -16.38 1.63 2.16
CA ASP A 91 -16.40 3.06 2.45
C ASP A 91 -15.70 3.37 3.79
N LEU A 92 -14.67 4.21 3.74
CA LEU A 92 -13.96 4.65 4.94
C LEU A 92 -14.64 5.84 5.64
N GLY A 93 -15.70 6.41 5.06
CA GLY A 93 -16.38 7.61 5.58
C GLY A 93 -16.95 7.45 6.99
N ALA A 94 -17.21 6.22 7.44
CA ALA A 94 -17.58 5.93 8.82
C ALA A 94 -16.41 6.18 9.79
N VAL A 95 -15.16 5.95 9.41
CA VAL A 95 -14.00 6.12 10.31
C VAL A 95 -13.32 7.46 10.04
N VAL A 96 -13.07 7.75 8.77
CA VAL A 96 -12.36 8.93 8.28
C VAL A 96 -13.36 10.03 7.98
N LYS A 97 -13.18 11.18 8.62
CA LYS A 97 -14.00 12.38 8.40
C LYS A 97 -13.57 13.13 7.15
N ARG A 98 -12.25 13.26 6.95
CA ARG A 98 -11.67 13.93 5.77
C ARG A 98 -10.22 13.51 5.60
N VAL A 99 -9.72 13.65 4.37
CA VAL A 99 -8.31 13.44 4.02
C VAL A 99 -7.74 14.74 3.48
N VAL A 100 -6.55 15.10 3.94
CA VAL A 100 -5.80 16.25 3.42
C VAL A 100 -4.59 15.72 2.66
N PHE A 101 -4.46 16.12 1.40
CA PHE A 101 -3.31 15.82 0.55
C PHE A 101 -2.43 17.07 0.49
N GLN A 102 -1.19 16.98 0.94
CA GLN A 102 -0.19 18.03 0.75
C GLN A 102 0.72 17.65 -0.42
N LEU A 103 0.59 18.41 -1.50
CA LEU A 103 1.38 18.30 -2.72
C LEU A 103 2.67 19.13 -2.65
N HIS A 104 3.52 18.98 -3.67
CA HIS A 104 4.70 19.83 -3.82
C HIS A 104 4.32 21.33 -3.92
N PRO A 105 5.09 22.26 -3.32
CA PRO A 105 4.76 23.71 -3.31
C PRO A 105 4.63 24.38 -4.69
N SER A 106 5.09 23.72 -5.77
CA SER A 106 4.92 24.22 -7.14
C SER A 106 3.48 24.17 -7.65
N PHE A 107 2.60 23.40 -7.00
CA PHE A 107 1.20 23.33 -7.36
C PHE A 107 0.42 24.52 -6.77
N ASN A 108 -0.53 25.05 -7.53
CA ASN A 108 -1.48 26.02 -6.99
C ASN A 108 -2.33 25.35 -5.92
N ASN A 109 -2.44 25.97 -4.74
CA ASN A 109 -3.10 25.39 -3.57
C ASN A 109 -2.56 23.98 -3.27
N PRO A 110 -1.30 23.83 -2.82
CA PRO A 110 -0.68 22.51 -2.67
C PRO A 110 -1.37 21.66 -1.60
N THR A 111 -2.09 22.27 -0.66
CA THR A 111 -2.93 21.56 0.30
C THR A 111 -4.36 21.41 -0.24
N ARG A 112 -4.80 20.17 -0.45
CA ARG A 112 -6.14 19.83 -0.94
C ARG A 112 -6.86 18.99 0.10
N VAL A 113 -8.17 19.17 0.21
CA VAL A 113 -9.00 18.47 1.21
C VAL A 113 -10.09 17.69 0.49
N ALA A 114 -10.19 16.40 0.76
CA ALA A 114 -11.31 15.55 0.40
C ALA A 114 -12.19 15.33 1.64
N GLU A 115 -13.40 15.90 1.62
CA GLU A 115 -14.31 15.89 2.78
C GLU A 115 -15.17 14.63 2.90
N SER A 116 -15.23 13.81 1.85
CA SER A 116 -15.98 12.55 1.84
C SER A 116 -15.35 11.56 0.87
N ALA A 117 -15.69 10.29 1.03
CA ALA A 117 -15.31 9.26 0.08
C ALA A 117 -15.95 9.50 -1.31
N PRO A 118 -15.30 9.10 -2.42
CA PRO A 118 -13.94 8.56 -2.48
C PRO A 118 -12.88 9.60 -2.11
N PHE A 119 -11.95 9.24 -1.23
CA PHE A 119 -10.88 10.14 -0.79
C PHE A 119 -9.76 10.14 -1.82
N GLU A 120 -9.95 10.89 -2.89
CA GLU A 120 -9.00 10.95 -3.99
C GLU A 120 -8.81 12.37 -4.53
N LEU A 121 -7.68 12.57 -5.20
CA LEU A 121 -7.32 13.81 -5.87
C LEU A 121 -6.61 13.48 -7.17
N SER A 122 -7.11 14.03 -8.28
CA SER A 122 -6.47 13.91 -9.59
C SER A 122 -5.80 15.22 -10.00
N GLU A 123 -4.56 15.13 -10.48
CA GLU A 123 -3.77 16.24 -10.97
C GLU A 123 -2.95 15.84 -12.21
N SER A 124 -2.30 16.82 -12.83
CA SER A 124 -1.36 16.59 -13.92
C SER A 124 0.00 17.20 -13.60
N GLY A 125 1.06 16.54 -14.05
CA GLY A 125 2.42 17.01 -13.79
C GLY A 125 3.46 16.14 -14.47
N TRP A 126 4.71 16.49 -14.22
CA TRP A 126 5.88 15.87 -14.85
C TRP A 126 6.90 15.33 -13.86
N GLY A 127 6.85 15.78 -12.61
CA GLY A 127 7.80 15.40 -11.56
C GLY A 127 7.23 14.37 -10.59
N GLU A 128 8.13 13.54 -10.08
CA GLU A 128 7.92 12.65 -8.94
C GLU A 128 8.24 13.40 -7.64
N PHE A 129 7.42 13.21 -6.62
CA PHE A 129 7.59 13.88 -5.32
C PHE A 129 6.86 13.10 -4.22
N GLU A 130 7.20 13.39 -2.97
CA GLU A 130 6.50 12.82 -1.81
C GLU A 130 5.22 13.62 -1.53
N ILE A 131 4.09 12.91 -1.50
CA ILE A 131 2.78 13.42 -1.10
C ILE A 131 2.58 13.03 0.37
N VAL A 132 2.27 14.03 1.20
CA VAL A 132 1.79 13.78 2.56
C VAL A 132 0.27 13.64 2.52
N ILE A 133 -0.24 12.62 3.22
CA ILE A 133 -1.67 12.28 3.28
C ILE A 133 -2.08 12.25 4.75
N SER A 134 -2.74 13.31 5.22
CA SER A 134 -3.24 13.42 6.59
C SER A 134 -4.68 12.92 6.70
N LEU A 135 -4.88 11.83 7.43
CA LEU A 135 -6.18 11.28 7.76
C LEU A 135 -6.73 11.96 9.02
N HIS A 136 -7.88 12.60 8.91
CA HIS A 136 -8.62 13.11 10.07
C HIS A 136 -9.84 12.22 10.32
N PHE A 137 -9.95 11.72 11.55
CA PHE A 137 -11.06 10.86 11.95
C PHE A 137 -12.21 11.68 12.53
N HIS A 138 -13.36 11.02 12.70
CA HIS A 138 -14.44 11.61 13.48
C HIS A 138 -14.02 11.70 14.95
N SER A 139 -14.51 12.72 15.67
CA SER A 139 -14.12 13.01 17.06
C SER A 139 -14.49 11.90 18.04
N ASP A 140 -15.48 11.07 17.71
CA ASP A 140 -15.84 9.89 18.49
C ASP A 140 -14.85 8.72 18.31
N VAL A 141 -14.11 8.71 17.19
CA VAL A 141 -13.07 7.71 16.86
C VAL A 141 -11.72 8.13 17.45
N CYS A 142 -11.19 9.28 17.00
CA CYS A 142 -9.88 9.78 17.41
C CYS A 142 -9.72 11.26 17.07
N ASP A 143 -9.28 12.08 18.03
CA ASP A 143 -9.00 13.51 17.78
C ASP A 143 -7.64 13.74 17.10
N LYS A 144 -6.75 12.75 17.09
CA LYS A 144 -5.42 12.84 16.46
C LYS A 144 -5.49 12.43 15.00
N GLN A 145 -4.86 13.22 14.13
CA GLN A 145 -4.66 12.84 12.74
C GLN A 145 -3.55 11.80 12.58
N VAL A 146 -3.55 11.08 11.47
CA VAL A 146 -2.47 10.17 11.06
C VAL A 146 -1.92 10.64 9.72
N ASP A 147 -0.60 10.88 9.66
CA ASP A 147 0.08 11.30 8.44
C ASP A 147 0.75 10.11 7.75
N LEU A 148 0.41 9.87 6.49
CA LEU A 148 1.04 8.90 5.61
C LEU A 148 1.90 9.63 4.59
N TYR A 149 2.98 8.99 4.15
CA TYR A 149 3.95 9.56 3.21
C TYR A 149 4.03 8.63 2.02
N HIS A 150 3.71 9.15 0.84
CA HIS A 150 3.63 8.36 -0.37
C HIS A 150 4.42 9.02 -1.48
N HIS A 151 5.39 8.31 -2.05
CA HIS A 151 6.17 8.83 -3.17
C HIS A 151 5.44 8.59 -4.50
N LEU A 152 5.01 9.66 -5.16
CA LEU A 152 4.41 9.59 -6.49
C LEU A 152 5.46 9.14 -7.50
N LYS A 153 5.20 8.01 -8.16
CA LYS A 153 5.99 7.55 -9.31
C LYS A 153 5.21 7.68 -10.60
N LEU A 154 5.86 8.20 -11.63
CA LEU A 154 5.33 8.41 -12.97
C LEU A 154 5.95 7.43 -13.98
N TYR A 155 7.18 6.99 -13.73
CA TYR A 155 7.92 6.12 -14.63
C TYR A 155 7.92 4.66 -14.11
N PRO A 156 7.73 3.66 -14.99
CA PRO A 156 7.89 2.26 -14.62
C PRO A 156 9.33 1.97 -14.16
N GLU A 157 9.51 1.10 -13.18
CA GLU A 157 10.85 0.66 -12.75
C GLU A 157 11.51 -0.34 -13.73
N ASP A 158 10.72 -0.90 -14.65
CA ASP A 158 11.22 -1.87 -15.62
C ASP A 158 12.20 -1.19 -16.59
N ASP A 159 13.43 -1.71 -16.70
CA ASP A 159 14.58 -1.23 -17.50
C ASP A 159 14.30 -0.94 -19.00
N THR A 160 13.09 -1.22 -19.46
CA THR A 160 12.64 -0.92 -20.82
C THR A 160 12.33 0.56 -21.04
N GLY A 161 12.06 1.33 -19.99
CA GLY A 161 11.74 2.77 -20.06
C GLY A 161 10.52 3.13 -20.94
N HIS A 162 9.78 2.13 -21.43
CA HIS A 162 8.70 2.32 -22.38
C HIS A 162 7.41 2.68 -21.66
N GLN A 163 7.05 3.96 -21.71
CA GLN A 163 5.77 4.44 -21.20
C GLN A 163 4.62 3.98 -22.09
N SER A 164 3.50 3.59 -21.47
CA SER A 164 2.30 3.14 -22.15
C SER A 164 1.11 3.99 -21.75
N ILE A 165 0.32 4.40 -22.75
CA ILE A 165 -0.96 5.09 -22.50
C ILE A 165 -2.01 4.09 -21.96
N LYS A 166 -1.80 2.79 -22.20
CA LYS A 166 -2.76 1.73 -21.84
C LYS A 166 -2.51 1.13 -20.45
N LYS A 167 -1.27 1.17 -19.96
CA LYS A 167 -0.88 0.59 -18.67
C LYS A 167 -0.40 1.73 -17.78
N PRO A 168 -1.12 2.06 -16.69
CA PRO A 168 -0.66 3.05 -15.74
C PRO A 168 0.48 2.51 -14.88
N VAL A 169 1.21 3.43 -14.25
CA VAL A 169 2.07 3.14 -13.11
C VAL A 169 1.22 3.19 -11.85
N VAL A 170 1.17 2.08 -11.12
CA VAL A 170 0.39 1.95 -9.88
C VAL A 170 1.35 1.66 -8.75
N ILE A 171 1.37 2.51 -7.74
CA ILE A 171 2.13 2.31 -6.51
C ILE A 171 1.15 2.45 -5.35
N GLU A 172 0.94 1.35 -4.63
CA GLU A 172 0.07 1.32 -3.45
C GLU A 172 0.81 0.70 -2.27
N SER A 173 0.44 1.14 -1.08
CA SER A 173 0.90 0.61 0.20
C SER A 173 -0.30 0.26 1.07
N TYR A 174 -0.23 -0.91 1.70
CA TYR A 174 -1.17 -1.34 2.73
C TYR A 174 -0.70 -0.85 4.10
N ASP A 175 -1.63 -0.37 4.93
CA ASP A 175 -1.40 -0.06 6.34
C ASP A 175 -2.66 -0.40 7.14
N GLU A 176 -2.51 -0.55 8.45
CA GLU A 176 -3.61 -0.88 9.34
C GLU A 176 -3.65 0.10 10.50
N ILE A 177 -4.73 0.89 10.55
CA ILE A 177 -4.89 1.91 11.59
C ILE A 177 -5.54 1.26 12.79
N VAL A 178 -4.86 1.31 13.93
CA VAL A 178 -5.33 0.68 15.17
C VAL A 178 -5.71 1.74 16.20
N PHE A 179 -6.93 1.61 16.73
CA PHE A 179 -7.45 2.43 17.81
C PHE A 179 -7.65 1.57 19.06
N PHE A 180 -7.14 2.07 20.19
CA PHE A 180 -7.30 1.42 21.50
C PHE A 180 -8.38 2.10 22.32
N ASP A 181 -9.09 1.28 23.10
CA ASP A 181 -10.14 1.67 24.02
C ASP A 181 -11.15 2.64 23.38
N PRO A 182 -11.89 2.23 22.34
CA PRO A 182 -12.82 3.12 21.64
C PRO A 182 -13.93 3.64 22.56
N SER A 183 -14.49 4.79 22.22
CA SER A 183 -15.69 5.30 22.90
C SER A 183 -16.89 4.38 22.63
N GLU A 184 -17.84 4.30 23.57
CA GLU A 184 -19.09 3.55 23.35
C GLU A 184 -19.84 4.02 22.09
N ALA A 185 -19.81 5.31 21.77
CA ALA A 185 -20.44 5.86 20.57
C ALA A 185 -19.77 5.38 19.27
N CYS A 186 -18.43 5.37 19.24
CA CYS A 186 -17.65 4.82 18.13
C CYS A 186 -17.94 3.32 17.96
N PHE A 187 -17.91 2.56 19.06
CA PHE A 187 -18.19 1.13 19.02
C PHE A 187 -19.60 0.84 18.48
N ALA A 188 -20.64 1.51 18.98
CA ALA A 188 -22.01 1.33 18.52
C ALA A 188 -22.18 1.63 17.01
N ARG A 189 -21.40 2.58 16.49
CA ARG A 189 -21.43 3.00 15.09
C ARG A 189 -20.63 2.08 14.17
N LEU A 190 -19.52 1.52 14.66
CA LEU A 190 -18.59 0.71 13.86
C LEU A 190 -18.76 -0.81 14.02
N GLN A 191 -19.45 -1.30 15.05
CA GLN A 191 -19.56 -2.74 15.37
C GLN A 191 -20.06 -3.63 14.22
N ASN A 192 -20.86 -3.07 13.30
CA ASN A 192 -21.40 -3.78 12.14
C ASN A 192 -20.84 -3.26 10.80
N HIS A 193 -19.80 -2.43 10.84
CA HIS A 193 -19.28 -1.79 9.64
C HIS A 193 -18.21 -2.68 8.96
N PRO A 194 -18.34 -2.99 7.66
CA PRO A 194 -17.48 -3.98 6.99
C PRO A 194 -16.02 -3.54 6.82
N ALA A 195 -15.75 -2.23 6.89
CA ALA A 195 -14.38 -1.68 6.83
C ALA A 195 -13.58 -1.82 8.13
N VAL A 196 -14.17 -2.38 9.20
CA VAL A 196 -13.62 -2.35 10.56
C VAL A 196 -13.50 -3.76 11.13
N ASN A 197 -12.33 -4.08 11.65
CA ASN A 197 -12.04 -5.31 12.34
C ASN A 197 -11.95 -5.06 13.86
N PHE A 198 -12.47 -5.98 14.65
CA PHE A 198 -12.37 -5.92 16.11
C PHE A 198 -11.43 -7.01 16.59
N ALA A 199 -10.29 -6.61 17.18
CA ALA A 199 -9.34 -7.51 17.78
C ALA A 199 -9.47 -7.44 19.31
N LYS A 200 -9.63 -8.60 19.95
CA LYS A 200 -9.85 -8.80 21.40
C LYS A 200 -11.16 -8.21 21.94
N LEU A 201 -12.02 -9.12 22.35
CA LEU A 201 -13.17 -8.82 23.20
C LEU A 201 -12.83 -9.20 24.65
N PRO A 202 -13.34 -8.46 25.64
CA PRO A 202 -13.33 -8.91 27.03
C PRO A 202 -13.96 -10.30 27.13
N ASN A 203 -13.41 -11.16 27.98
CA ASN A 203 -13.96 -12.49 28.27
C ASN A 203 -15.43 -12.36 28.72
N GLY A 204 -16.40 -12.62 27.82
CA GLY A 204 -17.83 -12.62 28.16
C GLY A 204 -18.80 -12.11 27.08
N LEU A 205 -18.33 -11.51 25.97
CA LEU A 205 -19.21 -11.08 24.87
C LEU A 205 -19.03 -11.99 23.65
N SER A 206 -19.98 -12.90 23.45
CA SER A 206 -20.09 -13.69 22.22
C SER A 206 -20.63 -12.80 21.11
N ILE A 207 -19.85 -12.59 20.05
CA ILE A 207 -20.38 -12.12 18.77
C ILE A 207 -21.29 -13.24 18.27
N SER A 208 -22.60 -12.97 18.22
CA SER A 208 -23.50 -13.81 17.43
C SER A 208 -23.07 -13.71 15.97
N PRO A 209 -22.99 -14.82 15.21
CA PRO A 209 -22.61 -14.75 13.81
C PRO A 209 -23.52 -13.74 13.11
N ALA A 210 -22.90 -12.77 12.43
CA ALA A 210 -23.57 -11.66 11.79
C ALA A 210 -24.76 -12.19 10.97
N VAL A 211 -25.97 -11.88 11.43
CA VAL A 211 -27.16 -12.01 10.60
C VAL A 211 -27.01 -10.96 9.53
N PHE A 212 -26.81 -11.39 8.28
CA PHE A 212 -26.96 -10.55 7.11
C PHE A 212 -28.37 -9.96 7.15
N ILE A 213 -28.48 -8.71 7.62
CA ILE A 213 -29.69 -7.92 7.44
C ILE A 213 -29.44 -7.08 6.18
N GLU A 214 -29.98 -7.56 5.06
CA GLU A 214 -30.33 -6.67 3.95
C GLU A 214 -31.33 -5.66 4.49
N ASN A 215 -30.92 -4.39 4.65
CA ASN A 215 -31.85 -3.27 4.68
C ASN A 215 -31.16 -1.98 4.21
N VAL A 216 -31.46 -1.65 2.95
CA VAL A 216 -31.83 -0.34 2.41
C VAL A 216 -31.43 0.89 3.24
N SER A 217 -30.43 1.63 2.74
CA SER A 217 -30.33 3.09 2.91
C SER A 217 -29.47 3.73 1.81
N GLU A 218 -30.16 4.25 0.81
CA GLU A 218 -29.85 5.47 0.02
C GLU A 218 -28.39 5.76 -0.40
N LYS A 219 -28.10 5.41 -1.67
CA LYS A 219 -27.28 6.15 -2.66
C LYS A 219 -26.30 7.23 -2.13
N ARG A 220 -25.30 6.83 -1.36
CA ARG A 220 -23.97 7.48 -1.37
C ARG A 220 -23.02 6.51 -2.06
N GLY A 221 -22.27 7.02 -3.04
CA GLY A 221 -21.56 6.25 -4.06
C GLY A 221 -20.87 5.01 -3.50
N ASP A 222 -21.25 3.84 -4.01
CA ASP A 222 -20.61 2.58 -3.66
C ASP A 222 -19.16 2.64 -4.13
N THR A 223 -18.20 2.65 -3.19
CA THR A 223 -16.77 2.64 -3.51
C THR A 223 -16.32 1.33 -4.16
N LYS A 224 -17.18 0.30 -4.19
CA LYS A 224 -16.93 -0.96 -4.88
C LYS A 224 -16.91 -0.83 -6.40
N ASP A 225 -17.68 0.10 -6.96
CA ASP A 225 -17.76 0.35 -8.41
C ASP A 225 -16.79 1.45 -8.87
N HIS A 226 -15.56 1.44 -8.37
CA HIS A 226 -14.57 2.45 -8.71
C HIS A 226 -14.08 2.31 -10.17
N PRO A 227 -14.00 3.38 -10.98
CA PRO A 227 -13.55 3.30 -12.38
C PRO A 227 -12.08 2.83 -12.53
N LEU A 228 -11.27 3.01 -11.50
CA LEU A 228 -9.88 2.54 -11.45
C LEU A 228 -9.72 1.16 -10.78
N SER A 229 -10.81 0.50 -10.37
CA SER A 229 -10.79 -0.78 -9.65
C SER A 229 -9.94 -1.85 -10.32
N GLN A 230 -9.98 -1.95 -11.65
CA GLN A 230 -9.18 -2.91 -12.43
C GLN A 230 -7.65 -2.74 -12.27
N TRP A 231 -7.19 -1.57 -11.82
CA TRP A 231 -5.77 -1.25 -11.66
C TRP A 231 -5.31 -1.34 -10.21
N PHE A 232 -6.22 -1.39 -9.24
CA PHE A 232 -5.87 -1.50 -7.83
C PHE A 232 -5.19 -2.85 -7.55
N LEU A 233 -4.17 -2.82 -6.71
CA LEU A 233 -3.53 -4.02 -6.19
C LEU A 233 -4.47 -4.69 -5.18
N ASN A 234 -4.51 -6.02 -5.24
CA ASN A 234 -5.23 -6.82 -4.26
C ASN A 234 -4.31 -7.09 -3.06
N PHE A 235 -4.71 -6.59 -1.89
CA PHE A 235 -4.02 -6.82 -0.61
C PHE A 235 -4.80 -7.84 0.24
N SER A 236 -5.29 -8.90 -0.39
CA SER A 236 -5.97 -9.99 0.30
C SER A 236 -4.98 -10.80 1.12
N GLU A 237 -5.28 -11.01 2.41
CA GLU A 237 -4.48 -11.86 3.30
C GLU A 237 -4.28 -13.26 2.72
N ALA A 238 -5.30 -13.82 2.05
CA ALA A 238 -5.20 -15.12 1.40
C ALA A 238 -4.17 -15.14 0.26
N ASP A 239 -4.08 -14.06 -0.52
CA ASP A 239 -3.12 -13.94 -1.61
C ASP A 239 -1.69 -13.75 -1.06
N GLU A 240 -1.52 -12.99 0.01
CA GLU A 240 -0.23 -12.85 0.70
C GLU A 240 0.22 -14.19 1.31
N LEU A 241 -0.69 -14.90 1.97
CA LEU A 241 -0.43 -16.23 2.53
C LEU A 241 -0.04 -17.22 1.43
N LEU A 242 -0.71 -17.16 0.28
CA LEU A 242 -0.41 -17.98 -0.88
C LEU A 242 0.98 -17.67 -1.45
N LYS A 243 1.33 -16.38 -1.60
CA LYS A 243 2.67 -15.95 -2.02
C LYS A 243 3.74 -16.44 -1.04
N LEU A 244 3.49 -16.32 0.27
CA LEU A 244 4.40 -16.78 1.32
C LEU A 244 4.58 -18.30 1.27
N ALA A 245 3.49 -19.05 1.08
CA ALA A 245 3.54 -20.51 0.93
C ALA A 245 4.34 -20.93 -0.31
N ALA A 246 4.14 -20.24 -1.45
CA ALA A 246 4.89 -20.49 -2.68
C ALA A 246 6.40 -20.20 -2.50
N ALA A 247 6.76 -19.07 -1.88
CA ALA A 247 8.15 -18.73 -1.57
C ALA A 247 8.79 -19.79 -0.64
N ARG A 248 8.05 -20.25 0.37
CA ARG A 248 8.49 -21.32 1.27
C ARG A 248 8.74 -22.62 0.50
N GLN A 249 7.83 -23.01 -0.41
CA GLN A 249 8.02 -24.19 -1.25
C GLN A 249 9.27 -24.08 -2.14
N GLN A 250 9.52 -22.91 -2.73
CA GLN A 250 10.74 -22.67 -3.51
C GLN A 250 12.00 -22.87 -2.67
N VAL A 251 12.05 -22.29 -1.47
CA VAL A 251 13.18 -22.47 -0.54
C VAL A 251 13.38 -23.94 -0.18
N GLN A 252 12.31 -24.68 0.14
CA GLN A 252 12.39 -26.11 0.43
C GLN A 252 12.92 -26.92 -0.76
N SER A 253 12.46 -26.61 -1.97
CA SER A 253 12.95 -27.26 -3.19
C SER A 253 14.45 -27.02 -3.40
N HIS A 254 14.93 -25.81 -3.09
CA HIS A 254 16.34 -25.45 -3.19
C HIS A 254 17.17 -26.21 -2.14
N ILE A 255 16.68 -26.30 -0.90
CA ILE A 255 17.32 -27.08 0.17
C ILE A 255 17.46 -28.55 -0.23
N ILE A 256 16.41 -29.16 -0.78
CA ILE A 256 16.44 -30.55 -1.24
C ILE A 256 17.47 -30.73 -2.36
N ARG A 257 17.51 -29.81 -3.33
CA ARG A 257 18.48 -29.84 -4.42
C ARG A 257 19.92 -29.78 -3.91
N VAL A 258 20.22 -28.83 -3.02
CA VAL A 258 21.56 -28.67 -2.44
C VAL A 258 21.95 -29.89 -1.60
N ARG A 259 21.04 -30.43 -0.77
CA ARG A 259 21.29 -31.66 -0.01
C ARG A 259 21.63 -32.85 -0.92
N ARG A 260 20.91 -32.99 -2.03
CA ARG A 260 21.20 -34.05 -3.03
C ARG A 260 22.57 -33.83 -3.66
N GLN A 261 22.95 -32.60 -3.99
CA GLN A 261 24.27 -32.29 -4.53
C GLN A 261 25.39 -32.60 -3.53
N LEU A 262 25.24 -32.22 -2.26
CA LEU A 262 26.20 -32.53 -1.20
C LEU A 262 26.37 -34.04 -1.01
N SER A 263 25.27 -34.81 -1.00
CA SER A 263 25.35 -36.28 -0.89
C SER A 263 26.05 -36.97 -2.06
N LEU A 264 26.13 -36.31 -3.22
CA LEU A 264 26.86 -36.83 -4.38
C LEU A 264 28.35 -36.44 -4.35
N MET A 265 28.72 -35.43 -3.55
CA MET A 265 30.10 -34.96 -3.39
C MET A 265 30.83 -35.65 -2.24
N ASP A 266 30.11 -36.10 -1.20
CA ASP A 266 30.63 -36.98 -0.15
C ASP A 266 30.76 -38.42 -0.70
N GLY A 267 31.77 -38.65 -1.54
CA GLY A 267 32.20 -40.00 -1.94
C GLY A 267 32.79 -40.78 -0.76
N PRO A 268 32.82 -42.13 -0.81
CA PRO A 268 33.18 -42.96 0.34
C PRO A 268 34.62 -42.67 0.81
N PRO A 269 34.89 -42.70 2.12
CA PRO A 269 36.24 -42.48 2.65
C PRO A 269 37.19 -43.57 2.11
N GLN A 270 38.37 -43.14 1.65
CA GLN A 270 39.47 -44.01 1.22
C GLN A 270 39.99 -44.88 2.37
#